data_AF-A0A3S3JE28-F1
#
_entry.id   AF-A0A3S3JE28-F1
#
_cell.length_a   1.000
_cell.length_b   1.000
_cell.length_c   1.000
_cell.angle_alpha   90.00
_cell.angle_beta   90.00
_cell.angle_gamma   90.00
#
_symmetry.space_group_name_H-M   'P 1'
#
loop_
_entity.id
_entity.type
_entity.pdbx_description
1 polymer ?
#
loop_
_entity_poly.entity_id
_entity_poly.type
_entity_poly.pdbx_seq_one_letter_code
_entity_poly.pdbx_strand_id
1 'polypeptide(L)'
;MSYIIAHVAFDRSDRTYPVNCFRTDVMIGDDVVVRMKDGALKWAHVADLNYLNWGCRHTVECLAREADFTRSGIFLPPGESLSVCGMARPLDLAMHLNKIGWIRRRPANRAYRVVFTAANETRTGLILLRKNGIDVQILHGLPEEEMNVTPCFGRAGWNRLFSSRGSTAASRTS
;
A
#
# COMPACT_ATOMS: atom_id res chain seq x y z
N MET A 1 10.76 -7.07 -0.02
CA MET A 1 10.71 -5.84 -0.86
C MET A 1 9.74 -4.87 -0.20
N SER A 2 10.20 -3.70 0.19
CA SER A 2 9.32 -2.59 0.57
C SER A 2 9.02 -1.74 -0.64
N TYR A 3 7.91 -1.02 -0.62
CA TYR A 3 7.63 0.06 -1.56
C TYR A 3 7.94 1.45 -0.97
N ILE A 4 8.31 1.54 0.31
CA ILE A 4 8.71 2.77 0.99
C ILE A 4 10.23 2.81 1.05
N ILE A 5 10.81 3.92 0.59
CA ILE A 5 12.23 4.25 0.69
C ILE A 5 12.37 5.48 1.56
N ALA A 6 13.17 5.36 2.61
CA ALA A 6 13.59 6.50 3.42
C ALA A 6 14.92 7.04 2.86
N HIS A 7 14.98 8.34 2.62
CA HIS A 7 16.23 9.03 2.35
C HIS A 7 16.79 9.51 3.68
N VAL A 8 17.92 8.95 4.09
CA VAL A 8 18.50 9.20 5.41
C VAL A 8 19.83 9.91 5.31
N ALA A 9 20.07 10.85 6.23
CA ALA A 9 21.34 11.52 6.42
C ALA A 9 22.09 10.91 7.60
N PHE A 10 23.29 10.40 7.35
CA PHE A 10 24.19 9.94 8.42
C PHE A 10 24.96 11.14 8.99
N ASP A 11 25.21 11.13 10.31
CA ASP A 11 26.03 12.12 11.02
C ASP A 11 25.61 13.58 10.78
N ARG A 12 24.32 13.82 10.50
CA ARG A 12 23.76 15.12 10.09
C ARG A 12 24.46 15.75 8.89
N SER A 13 25.02 14.92 8.00
CA SER A 13 25.55 15.40 6.72
C SER A 13 24.42 15.85 5.79
N ASP A 14 24.72 16.77 4.86
CA ASP A 14 23.78 17.20 3.82
C ASP A 14 23.52 16.12 2.76
N ARG A 15 24.20 14.97 2.85
CA ARG A 15 24.07 13.88 1.88
C ARG A 15 23.04 12.86 2.36
N THR A 16 21.99 12.72 1.57
CA THR A 16 20.93 11.74 1.81
C THR A 16 21.18 10.45 1.04
N TYR A 17 20.94 9.32 1.67
CA TYR A 17 21.10 7.99 1.09
C TYR A 17 19.77 7.22 1.13
N PRO A 18 19.35 6.57 0.03
CA PRO A 18 18.11 5.82 0.00
C PRO A 18 18.26 4.46 0.70
N VAL A 19 17.35 4.15 1.62
CA VAL A 19 17.31 2.89 2.37
C VAL A 19 15.89 2.30 2.36
N ASN A 20 15.78 0.97 2.44
CA ASN A 20 14.47 0.31 2.53
C ASN A 20 13.82 0.66 3.86
N CYS A 21 12.53 0.99 3.84
CA CYS A 21 11.75 1.21 5.05
C CYS A 21 10.58 0.23 5.07
N PHE A 22 10.52 -0.70 6.03
CA PHE A 22 9.36 -1.60 6.18
C PHE A 22 8.39 -1.12 7.26
N ARG A 23 8.44 0.17 7.58
CA ARG A 23 7.69 0.80 8.66
C ARG A 23 6.82 1.93 8.09
N THR A 24 5.52 1.86 8.35
CA THR A 24 4.57 2.92 7.95
C THR A 24 4.47 4.07 8.96
N ASP A 25 5.03 3.88 10.16
CA ASP A 25 5.01 4.85 11.25
C ASP A 25 6.20 5.83 11.23
N VAL A 26 7.20 5.57 10.39
CA VAL A 26 8.35 6.48 10.18
C VAL A 26 7.91 7.71 9.39
N MET A 27 8.28 8.89 9.89
CA MET A 27 7.98 10.19 9.30
C MET A 27 9.27 10.96 8.92
N ILE A 28 9.12 11.99 8.08
CA ILE A 28 10.19 12.93 7.79
C ILE A 28 10.53 13.67 9.09
N GLY A 29 11.82 13.76 9.41
CA GLY A 29 12.30 14.33 10.66
C GLY A 29 12.53 13.31 11.78
N ASP A 30 12.17 12.04 11.59
CA ASP A 30 12.44 11.00 12.58
C ASP A 30 13.92 10.60 12.57
N ASP A 31 14.43 10.26 13.75
CA ASP A 31 15.71 9.59 13.91
C ASP A 31 15.51 8.08 13.90
N VAL A 32 16.34 7.38 13.13
CA VAL A 32 16.23 5.93 12.88
C VAL A 32 17.56 5.23 13.04
N VAL A 33 17.49 3.92 13.30
CA VAL A 33 18.64 3.01 13.19
C VAL A 33 18.54 2.27 11.88
N VAL A 34 19.62 2.32 11.11
CA VAL A 34 19.74 1.67 9.80
C VAL A 34 20.69 0.49 9.93
N ARG A 35 20.23 -0.68 9.48
CA ARG A 35 21.06 -1.85 9.27
C ARG A 35 21.73 -1.75 7.90
N MET A 36 23.06 -1.67 7.95
CA MET A 36 23.93 -1.65 6.78
C MET A 36 24.07 -3.06 6.20
N LYS A 37 24.59 -3.16 4.96
CA LYS A 37 24.69 -4.45 4.24
C LYS A 37 25.64 -5.43 4.93
N ASP A 38 26.67 -4.89 5.57
CA ASP A 38 27.66 -5.61 6.39
C ASP A 38 27.12 -6.01 7.77
N GLY A 39 25.87 -5.67 8.08
CA GLY A 39 25.23 -5.95 9.37
C GLY A 39 25.48 -4.87 10.43
N ALA A 40 26.31 -3.86 10.14
CA ALA A 40 26.55 -2.76 11.06
C ALA A 40 25.28 -1.93 11.28
N LEU A 41 25.07 -1.45 12.50
CA LEU A 41 23.98 -0.55 12.83
C LEU A 41 24.50 0.88 12.87
N LYS A 42 23.79 1.78 12.19
CA LYS A 42 24.12 3.22 12.17
C LYS A 42 22.90 4.06 12.51
N TRP A 43 23.13 5.11 13.27
CA TRP A 43 22.13 6.15 13.50
C TRP A 43 22.04 7.07 12.29
N ALA A 44 20.83 7.46 11.90
CA ALA A 44 20.60 8.37 10.79
C ALA A 44 19.30 9.16 10.99
N HIS A 45 19.19 10.28 10.29
CA HIS A 45 18.00 11.14 10.30
C HIS A 45 17.21 10.99 9.00
N VAL A 46 15.89 10.87 9.05
CA VAL A 46 15.03 10.74 7.87
C VAL A 46 14.78 12.12 7.25
N ALA A 47 15.40 12.37 6.10
CA ALA A 47 15.26 13.62 5.36
C ALA A 47 14.05 13.63 4.40
N ASP A 48 13.71 12.48 3.81
CA ASP A 48 12.59 12.36 2.87
C ASP A 48 12.06 10.92 2.78
N LEU A 49 10.82 10.74 2.32
CA LEU A 49 10.15 9.45 2.14
C LEU A 49 9.57 9.35 0.73
N ASN A 50 9.96 8.30 0.00
CA ASN A 50 9.53 8.05 -1.37
C ASN A 50 8.88 6.67 -1.52
N TYR A 51 7.80 6.58 -2.30
CA TYR A 51 7.04 5.34 -2.51
C TYR A 51 7.48 4.55 -3.75
N LEU A 52 8.80 4.48 -3.98
CA LEU A 52 9.42 3.86 -5.14
C LEU A 52 10.47 2.86 -4.68
N ASN A 53 10.38 1.59 -5.06
CA ASN A 53 11.41 0.61 -4.68
C ASN A 53 12.64 0.71 -5.59
N TRP A 54 13.75 1.22 -5.05
CA TRP A 54 15.03 1.37 -5.74
C TRP A 54 15.95 0.13 -5.58
N GLY A 55 15.50 -0.92 -4.89
CA GLY A 55 16.35 -2.08 -4.61
C GLY A 55 17.48 -1.77 -3.63
N CYS A 56 17.20 -0.95 -2.62
CA CYS A 56 18.19 -0.54 -1.63
C CYS A 56 18.78 -1.75 -0.89
N ARG A 57 20.06 -1.64 -0.52
CA ARG A 57 20.78 -2.70 0.21
C ARG A 57 20.74 -2.51 1.73
N HIS A 58 20.45 -1.30 2.18
CA HIS A 58 20.35 -0.91 3.58
C HIS A 58 18.89 -0.82 3.97
N THR A 59 18.59 -1.04 5.25
CA THR A 59 17.21 -1.14 5.73
C THR A 59 17.07 -0.43 7.07
N VAL A 60 15.98 0.32 7.24
CA VAL A 60 15.57 0.87 8.53
C VAL A 60 15.17 -0.29 9.45
N GLU A 61 15.83 -0.38 10.59
CA GLU A 61 15.62 -1.45 11.56
C GLU A 61 14.67 -1.03 12.67
N CYS A 62 14.76 0.21 13.16
CA CYS A 62 13.85 0.75 14.16
C CYS A 62 13.94 2.28 14.23
N LEU A 63 13.04 2.90 15.00
CA LEU A 63 13.19 4.29 15.40
C LEU A 63 14.32 4.37 16.45
N ALA A 64 15.06 5.48 16.47
CA ALA A 64 16.16 5.68 17.41
C ALA A 64 15.67 5.58 18.87
N ARG A 65 14.47 6.08 19.17
CA ARG A 65 13.86 5.99 20.51
C ARG A 65 13.58 4.56 21.00
N GLU A 66 13.64 3.57 20.12
CA GLU A 66 13.42 2.17 20.43
C GLU A 66 14.74 1.38 20.58
N ALA A 67 15.88 2.03 20.35
CA ALA A 67 17.20 1.43 20.46
C ALA A 67 18.00 2.01 21.63
N ASP A 68 18.87 1.19 22.21
CA ASP A 68 19.77 1.61 23.27
C ASP A 68 21.12 2.03 22.69
N PHE A 69 21.49 3.29 22.94
CA PHE A 69 22.78 3.85 22.54
C PHE A 69 23.76 3.75 23.70
N THR A 70 24.75 2.87 23.57
CA THR A 70 25.78 2.65 24.59
C THR A 70 27.17 2.95 24.03
N ARG A 71 28.19 3.02 24.91
CA ARG A 71 29.58 3.21 24.49
C ARG A 71 30.11 2.08 23.61
N SER A 72 29.54 0.88 23.72
CA SER A 72 29.88 -0.30 22.91
C SER A 72 29.15 -0.35 21.57
N GLY A 73 28.17 0.52 21.33
CA GLY A 73 27.41 0.59 20.08
C GLY A 73 25.90 0.70 20.29
N ILE A 74 25.17 0.43 19.22
CA ILE A 74 23.70 0.45 19.17
C ILE A 74 23.18 -0.97 19.48
N PHE A 75 22.33 -1.08 20.50
CA PHE A 75 21.69 -2.33 20.88
C PHE A 75 20.20 -2.26 20.56
N LEU A 76 19.69 -3.33 19.97
CA LEU A 76 18.27 -3.47 19.65
C LEU A 76 17.60 -4.27 20.77
N PRO A 77 16.35 -3.94 21.13
CA PRO A 77 15.64 -4.65 22.18
C PRO A 77 15.47 -6.13 21.82
N PRO A 78 15.58 -7.05 22.79
CA PRO A 78 15.40 -8.47 22.55
C PRO A 78 13.92 -8.77 22.29
N GLY A 79 13.64 -9.61 21.29
CA GLY A 79 12.36 -10.32 21.21
C GLY A 79 11.54 -10.15 19.95
N GLU A 80 11.73 -9.11 19.12
CA GLU A 80 10.99 -8.98 17.86
C GLU A 80 11.72 -8.06 16.87
N SER A 81 11.53 -8.30 15.57
CA SER A 81 12.07 -7.41 14.55
C SER A 81 11.19 -6.18 14.45
N LEU A 82 11.57 -5.10 15.13
CA LEU A 82 10.96 -3.76 14.99
C LEU A 82 11.09 -3.19 13.57
N SER A 83 11.78 -3.90 12.67
CA SER A 83 12.03 -3.47 11.29
C SER A 83 10.77 -3.40 10.46
N VAL A 84 9.71 -4.12 10.84
CA VAL A 84 8.45 -4.17 10.09
C VAL A 84 7.32 -3.63 10.95
N CYS A 85 6.68 -2.56 10.47
CA CYS A 85 5.51 -1.99 11.11
C CYS A 85 4.47 -1.58 10.05
N GLY A 86 3.23 -2.00 10.24
CA GLY A 86 2.12 -1.73 9.32
C GLY A 86 2.25 -2.41 7.96
N MET A 87 1.66 -1.79 6.94
CA MET A 87 1.42 -2.41 5.62
C MET A 87 2.53 -2.14 4.60
N ALA A 88 3.78 -1.94 5.00
CA ALA A 88 4.85 -1.53 4.10
C ALA A 88 5.26 -2.58 3.03
N ARG A 89 4.74 -3.82 3.12
CA ARG A 89 4.94 -4.86 2.11
C ARG A 89 3.76 -4.90 1.15
N PRO A 90 3.99 -5.08 -0.17
CA PRO A 90 2.90 -5.13 -1.16
C PRO A 90 1.82 -6.18 -0.87
N LEU A 91 2.19 -7.32 -0.27
CA LEU A 91 1.23 -8.38 0.07
C LEU A 91 0.31 -7.95 1.22
N ASP A 92 0.87 -7.38 2.28
CA ASP A 92 0.12 -6.93 3.46
C ASP A 92 -0.84 -5.80 3.08
N LEU A 93 -0.37 -4.86 2.25
CA LEU A 93 -1.22 -3.82 1.65
C LEU A 93 -2.36 -4.42 0.82
N ALA A 94 -2.06 -5.37 -0.07
CA ALA A 94 -3.07 -6.01 -0.91
C ALA A 94 -4.15 -6.72 -0.08
N MET A 95 -3.76 -7.43 0.98
CA MET A 95 -4.70 -8.09 1.90
C MET A 95 -5.61 -7.08 2.60
N HIS A 96 -5.04 -5.97 3.07
CA HIS A 96 -5.81 -4.93 3.73
C HIS A 96 -6.78 -4.24 2.78
N LEU A 97 -6.34 -3.86 1.57
CA LEU A 97 -7.18 -3.24 0.55
C LEU A 97 -8.40 -4.11 0.20
N ASN A 98 -8.19 -5.43 0.03
CA ASN A 98 -9.30 -6.36 -0.18
C ASN A 98 -10.28 -6.37 1.01
N LYS A 99 -9.76 -6.32 2.25
CA LYS A 99 -10.58 -6.33 3.47
C LYS A 99 -11.46 -5.07 3.57
N ILE A 100 -10.97 -3.91 3.14
CA ILE A 100 -11.72 -2.64 3.15
C ILE A 100 -12.55 -2.42 1.88
N GLY A 101 -12.73 -3.45 1.05
CA GLY A 101 -13.64 -3.43 -0.09
C GLY A 101 -13.09 -2.83 -1.37
N TRP A 102 -11.77 -2.59 -1.47
CA TRP A 102 -11.16 -2.23 -2.75
C TRP A 102 -11.17 -3.43 -3.69
N ILE A 103 -11.51 -3.18 -4.95
CA ILE A 103 -11.62 -4.22 -5.96
C ILE A 103 -10.25 -4.41 -6.62
N ARG A 104 -9.72 -5.64 -6.55
CA ARG A 104 -8.51 -6.02 -7.27
C ARG A 104 -8.81 -6.18 -8.76
N ARG A 105 -8.10 -5.45 -9.61
CA ARG A 105 -8.21 -5.50 -11.08
C ARG A 105 -6.92 -6.03 -11.71
N ARG A 106 -7.06 -6.62 -12.90
CA ARG A 106 -5.92 -6.91 -13.76
C ARG A 106 -5.46 -5.61 -14.42
N PRO A 107 -4.16 -5.26 -14.36
CA PRO A 107 -3.66 -4.06 -15.00
C PRO A 107 -3.74 -4.18 -16.53
N ALA A 108 -4.15 -3.12 -17.20
CA ALA A 108 -4.08 -3.02 -18.67
C ALA A 108 -2.62 -2.90 -19.15
N ASN A 109 -1.78 -2.20 -18.38
CA ASN A 109 -0.36 -2.01 -18.68
C ASN A 109 0.51 -3.00 -17.89
N ARG A 110 1.41 -3.71 -18.58
CA ARG A 110 2.36 -4.68 -18.00
C ARG A 110 3.37 -4.08 -17.02
N ALA A 111 3.53 -2.75 -16.99
CA ALA A 111 4.33 -2.04 -15.98
C ALA A 111 3.78 -2.28 -14.56
N TYR A 112 2.48 -2.50 -14.43
CA TYR A 112 1.79 -2.76 -13.18
C TYR A 112 1.57 -4.26 -12.98
N ARG A 113 1.71 -4.71 -11.74
CA ARG A 113 1.47 -6.11 -11.35
C ARG A 113 0.04 -6.32 -10.86
N VAL A 114 -0.52 -5.32 -10.20
CA VAL A 114 -1.89 -5.33 -9.70
C VAL A 114 -2.40 -3.90 -9.54
N VAL A 115 -3.68 -3.72 -9.79
CA VAL A 115 -4.39 -2.45 -9.55
C VAL A 115 -5.48 -2.71 -8.53
N PHE A 116 -5.65 -1.79 -7.60
CA PHE A 116 -6.81 -1.74 -6.70
C PHE A 116 -7.63 -0.51 -7.04
N THR A 117 -8.95 -0.70 -7.11
CA THR A 117 -9.89 0.36 -7.46
C THR A 117 -10.94 0.50 -6.38
N ALA A 118 -11.20 1.73 -5.96
CA ALA A 118 -12.37 2.09 -5.15
C ALA A 118 -13.05 3.28 -5.81
N ALA A 119 -14.36 3.21 -6.00
CA ALA A 119 -15.14 4.28 -6.59
C ALA A 119 -16.24 4.72 -5.64
N ASN A 120 -16.52 6.02 -5.63
CA ASN A 120 -17.77 6.57 -5.13
C ASN A 120 -18.51 7.25 -6.30
N GLU A 121 -19.62 7.93 -6.03
CA GLU A 121 -20.45 8.56 -7.06
C GLU A 121 -19.72 9.60 -7.92
N THR A 122 -18.63 10.19 -7.41
CA THR A 122 -17.97 11.35 -8.04
C THR A 122 -16.50 11.10 -8.40
N ARG A 123 -15.86 10.11 -7.80
CA ARG A 123 -14.41 9.90 -7.88
C ARG A 123 -14.07 8.42 -7.88
N THR A 124 -13.02 8.10 -8.63
CA THR A 124 -12.40 6.78 -8.65
C THR A 124 -10.97 6.88 -8.15
N GLY A 125 -10.66 6.18 -7.08
CA GLY A 125 -9.30 6.00 -6.58
C GLY A 125 -8.65 4.74 -7.17
N LEU A 126 -7.42 4.89 -7.65
CA LEU A 126 -6.60 3.82 -8.18
C LEU A 126 -5.30 3.72 -7.36
N ILE A 127 -4.99 2.52 -6.89
CA ILE A 127 -3.68 2.18 -6.32
C ILE A 127 -3.01 1.18 -7.27
N LEU A 128 -1.94 1.60 -7.91
CA LEU A 128 -1.23 0.89 -8.96
C LEU A 128 0.07 0.32 -8.38
N LEU A 129 0.09 -0.98 -8.08
CA LEU A 129 1.33 -1.64 -7.59
C LEU A 129 2.19 -2.07 -8.78
N ARG A 130 3.40 -1.53 -8.87
CA ARG A 130 4.41 -1.90 -9.87
C ARG A 130 5.51 -2.75 -9.25
N LYS A 131 6.43 -3.25 -10.07
CA LYS A 131 7.60 -4.01 -9.58
C LYS A 131 8.47 -3.16 -8.63
N ASN A 132 8.55 -1.86 -8.88
CA ASN A 132 9.48 -0.94 -8.22
C ASN A 132 8.77 0.26 -7.56
N GLY A 133 7.63 0.07 -6.90
CA GLY A 133 6.91 1.16 -6.23
C GLY A 133 5.39 1.06 -6.30
N ILE A 134 4.75 2.14 -5.93
CA ILE A 134 3.29 2.32 -5.94
C ILE A 134 3.00 3.69 -6.53
N ASP A 135 2.03 3.75 -7.45
CA ASP A 135 1.44 5.00 -7.89
C ASP A 135 0.00 5.08 -7.37
N VAL A 136 -0.43 6.26 -6.93
CA VAL A 136 -1.80 6.51 -6.45
C VAL A 136 -2.42 7.61 -7.30
N GLN A 137 -3.62 7.38 -7.81
CA GLN A 137 -4.34 8.34 -8.65
C GLN A 137 -5.78 8.50 -8.15
N ILE A 138 -6.27 9.73 -8.16
CA ILE A 138 -7.67 10.06 -7.91
C ILE A 138 -8.22 10.67 -9.19
N LEU A 139 -9.16 9.99 -9.82
CA LEU A 139 -9.84 10.43 -11.03
C LEU A 139 -11.20 11.02 -10.68
N HIS A 140 -11.59 12.08 -11.39
CA HIS A 140 -12.95 12.61 -11.34
C HIS A 140 -13.81 11.86 -12.36
N GLY A 141 -14.93 11.29 -11.91
CA GLY A 141 -15.78 10.42 -12.72
C GLY A 141 -15.35 8.95 -12.72
N LEU A 142 -16.26 8.08 -13.17
CA LEU A 142 -15.94 6.69 -13.48
C LEU A 142 -15.09 6.67 -14.76
N PRO A 143 -13.93 5.99 -14.81
CA PRO A 143 -13.23 5.81 -16.07
C PRO A 143 -14.19 5.15 -17.08
N GLU A 144 -14.46 5.84 -18.19
CA GLU A 144 -15.46 5.44 -19.21
C GLU A 144 -15.19 4.06 -19.84
N GLU A 145 -14.04 3.42 -19.56
CA GLU A 145 -13.76 2.03 -19.96
C GLU A 145 -14.69 0.98 -19.31
N GLU A 146 -15.54 1.34 -18.35
CA GLU A 146 -16.52 0.42 -17.73
C GLU A 146 -17.99 0.68 -18.11
N MET A 147 -18.30 1.38 -19.21
CA MET A 147 -19.67 1.33 -19.79
C MET A 147 -19.89 0.17 -20.78
N ASN A 148 -18.83 -0.55 -21.17
CA ASN A 148 -18.93 -1.73 -22.04
C ASN A 148 -18.19 -2.94 -21.44
N VAL A 149 -18.61 -3.37 -20.25
CA VAL A 149 -18.39 -4.76 -19.84
C VAL A 149 -19.70 -5.49 -20.01
N THR A 150 -19.88 -6.12 -21.17
CA THR A 150 -20.86 -7.20 -21.34
C THR A 150 -20.61 -8.20 -20.20
N PRO A 151 -21.59 -8.49 -19.35
CA PRO A 151 -21.36 -9.43 -18.26
C PRO A 151 -21.12 -10.81 -18.89
N CYS A 152 -19.87 -11.29 -18.83
CA CYS A 152 -19.58 -12.72 -18.89
C CYS A 152 -20.04 -13.37 -17.57
N PHE A 153 -21.34 -13.26 -17.28
CA PHE A 153 -22.02 -14.14 -16.36
C PHE A 153 -23.01 -14.95 -17.19
N GLY A 154 -22.72 -16.24 -17.28
CA GLY A 154 -23.62 -17.21 -17.88
C GLY A 154 -25.02 -17.06 -17.33
N ARG A 155 -26.00 -17.29 -18.22
CA ARG A 155 -27.41 -17.48 -17.88
C ARG A 155 -27.53 -18.47 -16.72
N ALA A 156 -27.71 -17.98 -15.49
CA ALA A 156 -28.34 -18.71 -14.41
C ALA A 156 -28.65 -17.77 -13.24
N GLY A 157 -29.93 -17.43 -13.10
CA GLY A 157 -30.57 -17.35 -11.78
C GLY A 157 -30.26 -16.14 -10.91
N TRP A 158 -30.71 -14.95 -11.30
CA TRP A 158 -31.07 -13.89 -10.35
C TRP A 158 -32.46 -13.34 -10.70
N ASN A 159 -33.46 -14.22 -10.59
CA ASN A 159 -34.86 -13.83 -10.47
C ASN A 159 -35.46 -14.62 -9.30
N ARG A 160 -35.14 -14.18 -8.09
CA ARG A 160 -35.92 -14.45 -6.87
C ARG A 160 -35.27 -13.74 -5.70
N LEU A 161 -35.70 -12.50 -5.44
CA LEU A 161 -35.82 -11.93 -4.09
C LEU A 161 -36.36 -10.49 -4.18
N PHE A 162 -37.54 -10.33 -4.78
CA PHE A 162 -38.49 -9.29 -4.38
C PHE A 162 -39.90 -9.87 -4.59
N SER A 163 -40.29 -10.71 -3.64
CA SER A 163 -41.71 -10.96 -3.35
C SER A 163 -42.01 -10.16 -2.09
N SER A 164 -42.49 -8.94 -2.26
CA SER A 164 -43.37 -8.31 -1.28
C SER A 164 -44.73 -8.19 -1.92
N ARG A 165 -45.66 -8.95 -1.35
CA ARG A 165 -47.07 -9.04 -1.65
C ARG A 165 -47.72 -7.66 -1.77
N GLY A 166 -48.62 -7.55 -2.73
CA GLY A 166 -49.64 -6.51 -2.83
C GLY A 166 -50.61 -6.86 -3.95
N SER A 167 -51.65 -7.64 -3.63
CA SER A 167 -52.87 -7.82 -4.43
C SER A 167 -53.36 -6.47 -4.98
N THR A 168 -54.05 -6.34 -6.12
CA THR A 168 -55.36 -6.93 -6.42
C THR A 168 -55.81 -6.56 -7.86
N ALA A 169 -56.56 -7.47 -8.50
CA ALA A 169 -57.56 -7.28 -9.59
C ALA A 169 -57.13 -6.62 -10.93
N ALA A 170 -57.07 -7.29 -12.08
CA ALA A 170 -58.14 -7.96 -12.86
C ALA A 170 -59.19 -7.01 -13.50
N SER A 171 -59.08 -6.77 -14.81
CA SER A 171 -60.18 -6.73 -15.81
C SER A 171 -59.59 -6.38 -17.20
N ARG A 172 -59.53 -7.36 -18.13
CA ARG A 172 -60.41 -7.53 -19.33
C ARG A 172 -60.31 -6.36 -20.32
N THR A 173 -59.61 -6.55 -21.46
CA THR A 173 -60.19 -6.83 -22.80
C THR A 173 -61.36 -5.90 -23.12
N SER A 174 -61.26 -5.05 -24.14
CA SER A 174 -61.27 -5.43 -25.57
C SER A 174 -60.63 -4.33 -26.42
#